data_AF-A0A2E6A3U5-F1
#
_entry.id   AF-A0A2E6A3U5-F1
#
_cell.length_a   1.000
_cell.length_b   1.000
_cell.length_c   1.000
_cell.angle_alpha   90.00
_cell.angle_beta   90.00
_cell.angle_gamma   90.00
#
_symmetry.space_group_name_H-M   'P 1'
#
loop_
_entity.id
_entity.type
_entity.pdbx_description
1 polymer ?
#
loop_
_entity_poly.entity_id
_entity_poly.type
_entity_poly.pdbx_seq_one_letter_code
_entity_poly.pdbx_strand_id
1 'polypeptide(L)'
;MIRKVLIGAFAVVALLVAAGFLLRDHIPDLLVRAMTDDMFRDADTDDFDPGFDGNVFPGVHVAYRGEVLSNLTQFSGERGLVVLFSRSVMW
;
A
#
# COMPACT_ATOMS: atom_id res chain seq x y z
N MET A 1 18.58 34.17 -41.18
CA MET A 1 18.89 33.08 -40.22
C MET A 1 17.89 32.99 -39.07
N ILE A 2 17.61 34.09 -38.36
CA ILE A 2 16.73 34.13 -37.17
C ILE A 2 15.34 33.51 -37.35
N ARG A 3 14.67 33.72 -38.50
CA ARG A 3 13.34 33.15 -38.76
C ARG A 3 13.32 31.61 -38.74
N LYS A 4 14.37 30.95 -39.24
CA LYS A 4 14.45 29.47 -39.25
C LYS A 4 14.70 28.92 -37.83
N VAL A 5 15.49 29.64 -37.04
CA VAL A 5 15.75 29.30 -35.63
C VAL A 5 14.47 29.44 -34.80
N LEU A 6 13.70 30.52 -35.00
CA LEU A 6 12.43 30.72 -34.32
C LEU A 6 11.38 29.66 -34.67
N ILE A 7 11.28 29.27 -35.95
CA ILE A 7 10.37 28.19 -36.38
C ILE A 7 10.79 26.85 -35.76
N GLY A 8 12.10 26.56 -35.74
CA GLY A 8 12.63 25.35 -35.10
C GLY A 8 12.32 25.31 -33.60
N ALA A 9 12.57 26.42 -32.89
CA ALA A 9 12.27 26.52 -31.46
C ALA A 9 10.77 26.35 -31.19
N PHE A 10 9.91 27.00 -31.98
CA PHE A 10 8.46 26.86 -31.85
C PHE A 10 7.99 25.42 -32.13
N ALA A 11 8.56 24.77 -33.15
CA ALA A 11 8.24 23.38 -33.46
C ALA A 11 8.62 22.45 -32.31
N VAL A 12 9.79 22.65 -31.68
CA VAL A 12 10.22 21.86 -30.52
C VAL A 12 9.29 22.07 -29.33
N VAL A 13 8.92 23.31 -29.02
CA VAL A 13 7.97 23.61 -27.93
C VAL A 13 6.61 22.98 -28.20
N ALA A 14 6.10 23.09 -29.43
CA ALA A 14 4.83 22.46 -29.81
C ALA A 14 4.87 20.94 -29.68
N LEU A 15 6.01 20.31 -30.02
CA LEU A 15 6.22 18.87 -29.87
C LEU A 15 6.24 18.45 -28.40
N LEU A 16 6.90 19.22 -27.53
CA LEU A 16 6.91 18.97 -26.09
C LEU A 16 5.53 19.11 -25.46
N VAL A 17 4.76 20.13 -25.87
CA VAL A 17 3.37 20.32 -25.41
C VAL A 17 2.47 19.17 -25.88
N ALA A 18 2.59 18.74 -27.14
CA ALA A 18 1.83 17.62 -27.67
C ALA A 18 2.19 16.30 -26.96
N ALA A 19 3.48 16.04 -26.73
CA ALA A 19 3.94 14.88 -25.97
C ALA A 19 3.42 14.90 -24.52
N GLY A 20 3.48 16.06 -23.85
CA GLY A 20 2.94 16.24 -22.51
C GLY A 20 1.43 16.01 -22.44
N PHE A 21 0.68 16.44 -23.46
CA PHE A 21 -0.77 16.19 -23.53
C PHE A 21 -1.10 14.71 -23.73
N LEU A 22 -0.36 14.01 -24.61
CA LEU A 22 -0.56 12.58 -24.87
C LEU A 22 -0.18 11.70 -23.67
N LEU A 23 0.83 12.09 -22.91
CA LEU A 23 1.34 11.34 -21.76
C LEU A 23 0.72 11.80 -20.43
N ARG A 24 -0.22 12.74 -20.44
CA ARG A 24 -0.75 13.38 -19.24
C ARG A 24 -1.26 12.39 -18.19
N ASP A 25 -1.83 11.28 -18.64
CA ASP A 25 -2.45 10.27 -17.78
C ASP A 25 -1.37 9.33 -17.18
N HIS A 26 -0.18 9.26 -17.76
CA HIS A 26 0.95 8.44 -17.28
C HIS A 26 2.02 9.22 -16.50
N ILE A 27 2.04 10.55 -16.62
CA ILE A 27 2.98 11.40 -15.88
C ILE A 27 2.84 11.21 -14.35
N PRO A 28 1.63 11.19 -13.76
CA PRO A 28 1.46 10.97 -12.32
C PRO A 28 2.03 9.62 -11.87
N ASP A 29 1.73 8.54 -12.61
CA ASP A 29 2.19 7.19 -12.29
C ASP A 29 3.71 7.06 -12.35
N LEU A 30 4.34 7.66 -13.37
CA LEU A 30 5.80 7.70 -13.48
C LEU A 30 6.44 8.48 -12.33
N LEU A 31 5.82 9.57 -11.90
CA LEU A 31 6.32 10.42 -10.82
C LEU A 31 6.18 9.73 -9.46
N VAL A 32 5.03 9.10 -9.20
CA VAL A 32 4.80 8.28 -8.00
C VAL A 32 5.79 7.13 -7.97
N ARG A 33 5.92 6.37 -9.06
CA ARG A 33 6.85 5.25 -9.13
C ARG A 33 8.30 5.68 -8.87
N ALA A 34 8.75 6.79 -9.44
CA ALA A 34 10.08 7.32 -9.20
C ALA A 34 10.28 7.80 -7.74
N MET A 35 9.24 8.35 -7.11
CA MET A 35 9.28 8.76 -5.70
C MET A 35 9.23 7.57 -4.74
N THR A 36 8.55 6.48 -5.12
CA THR A 36 8.33 5.30 -4.27
C THR A 36 9.27 4.14 -4.58
N ASP A 37 10.19 4.28 -5.53
CA ASP A 37 11.06 3.19 -6.01
C ASP A 37 11.89 2.56 -4.88
N ASP A 38 12.28 3.36 -3.88
CA ASP A 38 13.03 2.92 -2.69
C ASP A 38 12.18 2.90 -1.41
N MET A 39 10.86 3.08 -1.54
CA MET A 39 9.93 3.03 -0.40
C MET A 39 9.45 1.62 -0.07
N PHE A 40 9.55 0.70 -1.01
CA PHE A 40 9.08 -0.67 -0.86
C PHE A 40 10.25 -1.64 -1.03
N ARG A 41 10.43 -2.50 -0.03
CA ARG A 41 11.35 -3.62 -0.14
C ARG A 41 10.61 -4.77 -0.83
N ASP A 42 11.14 -5.25 -1.95
CA ASP A 42 10.49 -6.29 -2.78
C ASP A 42 10.26 -7.62 -2.04
N ALA A 43 11.05 -7.89 -1.02
CA ALA A 43 10.91 -9.06 -0.18
C ALA A 43 11.20 -8.71 1.26
N ASP A 44 10.39 -9.26 2.15
CA ASP A 44 10.75 -9.38 3.55
C ASP A 44 11.90 -10.40 3.64
N THR A 45 13.10 -9.89 3.89
CA THR A 45 14.32 -10.72 3.97
C THR A 45 14.79 -10.88 5.40
N ASP A 46 13.98 -10.45 6.37
CA ASP A 46 14.30 -10.75 7.75
C ASP A 46 13.87 -12.19 8.07
N ASP A 47 14.56 -12.79 9.04
CA ASP A 47 14.25 -14.14 9.51
C ASP A 47 13.09 -14.10 10.52
N PHE A 48 12.12 -13.18 10.34
CA PHE A 48 11.00 -13.06 11.25
C PHE A 48 10.06 -14.26 11.09
N ASP A 49 10.31 -15.28 11.91
CA ASP A 49 9.40 -16.39 12.14
C ASP A 49 8.43 -16.00 13.27
N PRO A 50 7.13 -15.77 12.98
CA PRO A 50 6.14 -15.47 14.02
C PRO A 50 5.91 -16.64 14.98
N GLY A 51 6.56 -17.79 14.78
CA GLY A 51 6.56 -18.96 15.68
C GLY A 51 5.23 -19.70 15.72
N PHE A 52 4.31 -19.36 14.82
CA PHE A 52 2.94 -19.82 14.82
C PHE A 52 2.43 -19.96 13.39
N ASP A 53 1.99 -21.17 13.04
CA ASP A 53 1.30 -21.44 11.79
C ASP A 53 -0.01 -20.64 11.79
N GLY A 54 -0.12 -19.66 10.88
CA GLY A 54 -1.28 -18.77 10.71
C GLY A 54 -2.65 -19.45 10.54
N ASN A 55 -2.69 -20.78 10.58
CA ASN A 55 -3.87 -21.63 10.44
C ASN A 55 -4.70 -21.79 11.72
N VAL A 56 -4.17 -21.53 12.93
CA VAL A 56 -4.86 -21.90 14.19
C VAL A 56 -4.96 -20.74 15.17
N PHE A 57 -5.79 -19.72 14.91
CA PHE A 57 -5.88 -18.48 15.74
C PHE A 57 -5.48 -18.72 17.20
N PRO A 58 -4.37 -18.12 17.69
CA PRO A 58 -3.78 -18.51 18.96
C PRO A 58 -4.84 -18.38 20.04
N GLY A 59 -4.91 -19.32 20.98
CA GLY A 59 -5.94 -19.30 22.02
C GLY A 59 -5.87 -17.99 22.80
N VAL A 60 -6.77 -17.06 22.50
CA VAL A 60 -6.83 -15.77 23.21
C VAL A 60 -7.74 -15.96 24.41
N HIS A 61 -7.22 -15.65 25.59
CA HIS A 61 -8.03 -15.55 26.80
C HIS A 61 -8.75 -14.20 26.82
N VAL A 62 -10.05 -14.19 26.56
CA VAL A 62 -10.89 -12.99 26.57
C VAL A 62 -11.94 -13.10 27.67
N ALA A 63 -12.12 -12.05 28.46
CA ALA A 63 -13.25 -11.95 29.38
C ALA A 63 -14.50 -11.47 28.64
N TYR A 64 -15.55 -12.29 28.60
CA TYR A 64 -16.84 -11.95 28.00
C TYR A 64 -17.96 -12.30 28.97
N ARG A 65 -18.78 -11.30 29.33
CA ARG A 65 -19.90 -11.45 30.29
C ARG A 65 -19.52 -12.12 31.63
N GLY A 66 -18.29 -11.91 32.08
CA GLY A 66 -17.79 -12.48 33.34
C GLY A 66 -17.16 -13.87 33.22
N GLU A 67 -17.12 -14.45 32.02
CA GLU A 67 -16.45 -15.73 31.76
C GLU A 67 -15.16 -15.51 30.95
N VAL A 68 -14.14 -16.32 31.24
CA VAL A 68 -12.91 -16.35 30.45
C VAL A 68 -13.07 -17.37 29.32
N LEU A 69 -13.08 -16.88 28.09
CA LEU A 69 -13.18 -17.67 26.88
C LEU A 69 -11.78 -17.87 26.29
N SER A 70 -11.45 -19.09 25.90
CA SER A 70 -10.25 -19.41 25.11
C SER A 70 -10.59 -19.85 23.67
N ASN A 71 -11.86 -20.16 23.41
CA ASN A 71 -12.36 -20.55 22.11
C ASN A 71 -13.34 -19.49 21.58
N LEU A 72 -13.04 -18.94 20.41
CA LEU A 72 -13.82 -17.88 19.77
C LEU A 72 -14.69 -18.40 18.62
N THR A 73 -14.72 -19.71 18.33
CA THR A 73 -15.52 -20.27 17.22
C THR A 73 -17.00 -19.96 17.34
N GLN A 74 -17.51 -19.79 18.57
CA GLN A 74 -18.89 -19.35 18.82
C GLN A 74 -19.24 -17.97 18.24
N PHE A 75 -18.23 -17.16 17.91
CA PHE A 75 -18.39 -15.85 17.27
C PHE A 75 -18.13 -15.90 15.74
N SER A 76 -17.70 -17.04 15.20
CA SER A 76 -17.43 -17.23 13.78
C SER A 76 -18.71 -17.65 13.04
N GLY A 77 -19.08 -16.90 12.01
CA GLY A 77 -20.16 -17.26 11.08
C GLY A 77 -19.64 -17.83 9.76
N GLU A 78 -20.48 -17.91 8.73
CA GLU A 78 -20.10 -18.38 7.38
C GLU A 78 -18.96 -17.57 6.75
N ARG A 79 -18.82 -16.30 7.13
CA ARG A 79 -17.79 -15.38 6.64
C ARG A 79 -16.55 -15.31 7.55
N GLY A 80 -16.45 -16.20 8.54
CA GLY A 80 -15.36 -16.24 9.50
C GLY A 80 -15.55 -15.28 10.68
N LEU A 81 -14.43 -14.91 11.31
CA LEU A 81 -14.35 -14.06 12.49
C LEU A 81 -13.34 -12.93 12.23
N VAL A 82 -13.71 -11.70 12.60
CA VAL A 82 -12.79 -10.55 12.63
C VAL A 82 -12.57 -10.18 14.09
N VAL A 83 -11.30 -10.14 14.51
CA VAL A 83 -10.91 -9.75 15.87
C VAL A 83 -10.16 -8.42 15.81
N LEU A 84 -10.66 -7.42 16.54
CA LEU A 84 -10.02 -6.11 16.67
C LEU A 84 -9.45 -5.97 18.07
N PHE A 85 -8.14 -5.85 18.17
CA PHE A 85 -7.46 -5.50 19.41
C PHE A 85 -7.15 -4.00 19.38
N SER A 86 -7.69 -3.26 20.34
CA SER A 86 -7.29 -1.87 20.58
C SER A 86 -6.51 -1.81 21.88
N ARG A 87 -5.21 -1.52 21.77
CA ARG A 87 -4.37 -1.17 22.92
C ARG A 87 -4.38 0.34 23.03
N SER A 88 -5.01 0.87 24.08
CA SER A 88 -4.74 2.25 24.49
C SER A 88 -3.35 2.27 25.13
N VAL A 89 -2.37 2.84 24.44
CA VAL A 89 -1.10 3.22 25.07
C VAL A 89 -1.38 4.55 25.75
N MET A 90 -1.81 4.52 27.01
CA MET A 90 -1.63 5.68 27.87
C MET A 90 -0.16 5.68 28.27
N TRP A 91 0.54 6.70 27.79
CA TRP A 91 1.93 7.03 28.10
C TRP A 91 1.95 7.81 29.41
#